data_AF-N6UKI3-F1
#
_entry.id   AF-N6UKI3-F1
#
_cell.length_a   1.000
_cell.length_b   1.000
_cell.length_c   1.000
_cell.angle_alpha   90.00
_cell.angle_beta   90.00
_cell.angle_gamma   90.00
#
_symmetry.space_group_name_H-M   'P 1'
#
loop_
_entity.id
_entity.type
_entity.pdbx_description
1 polymer ?
#
loop_
_entity_poly.entity_id
_entity_poly.type
_entity_poly.pdbx_seq_one_letter_code
_entity_poly.pdbx_strand_id
1 'polypeptide(L)'
;MSNHAGLMERDNGTLRPFILSRAYFAGSQRYANKWSGDNMGRFDDLRFSIPMALTSNLVGLAFYGADIPGFFAGATEELLIRWYE
;
A
#
# COMPACT_ATOMS: atom_id res chain seq x y z
N MET A 1 1.93 12.30 8.49
CA MET A 1 1.40 12.89 9.74
C MET A 1 0.82 14.28 9.46
N SER A 2 1.58 15.21 8.89
CA SER A 2 1.08 16.53 8.47
C SER A 2 -0.18 16.45 7.58
N ASN A 3 -0.16 15.61 6.54
CA ASN A 3 -1.33 15.42 5.66
C ASN A 3 -2.57 14.92 6.42
N HIS A 4 -2.38 14.07 7.44
CA HIS A 4 -3.49 13.58 8.26
C HIS A 4 -4.08 14.73 9.09
N ALA A 5 -3.24 15.53 9.73
CA ALA A 5 -3.68 16.70 10.49
C ALA A 5 -4.41 17.70 9.58
N GLY A 6 -3.87 17.97 8.38
CA GLY A 6 -4.50 18.89 7.43
C GLY A 6 -5.88 18.43 6.95
N LEU A 7 -6.07 17.11 6.72
CA LEU A 7 -7.39 16.58 6.37
C LEU A 7 -8.38 16.63 7.53
N MET A 8 -7.91 16.37 8.77
CA MET A 8 -8.74 16.53 9.96
C MET A 8 -9.17 17.98 10.15
N GLU A 9 -8.26 18.94 9.96
CA GLU A 9 -8.54 20.37 10.12
C GLU A 9 -9.53 20.88 9.06
N ARG A 10 -9.31 20.52 7.79
CA ARG A 10 -10.21 20.89 6.68
C ARG A 10 -11.67 20.48 6.94
N ASP A 11 -11.85 19.30 7.54
CA ASP A 11 -13.17 18.69 7.72
C ASP A 11 -13.71 18.85 9.16
N ASN A 12 -13.13 19.77 9.95
CA ASN A 12 -13.47 20.00 11.36
C ASN A 12 -13.52 18.71 12.21
N GLY A 13 -12.67 17.74 11.88
CA GLY A 13 -12.58 16.44 12.55
C GLY A 13 -13.78 15.51 12.32
N THR A 14 -14.69 15.83 11.38
CA THR A 14 -15.91 15.05 11.15
C THR A 14 -15.73 13.87 10.20
N LEU A 15 -14.72 13.92 9.33
CA LEU A 15 -14.42 12.87 8.35
C LEU A 15 -13.10 12.17 8.68
N ARG A 16 -13.05 10.85 8.44
CA ARG A 16 -11.84 10.05 8.60
C ARG A 16 -10.90 10.23 7.40
N PRO A 17 -9.62 10.56 7.60
CA PRO A 17 -8.67 10.71 6.50
C PRO A 17 -8.38 9.38 5.80
N PHE A 18 -8.27 9.42 4.47
CA PHE A 18 -7.63 8.37 3.67
C PHE A 18 -6.35 8.92 3.07
N ILE A 19 -5.21 8.34 3.42
CA ILE A 19 -3.89 8.75 2.92
C ILE A 19 -3.12 7.49 2.58
N LEU A 20 -2.59 7.43 1.36
CA LEU A 20 -1.61 6.44 0.94
C LEU A 20 -0.21 7.08 0.98
N SER A 21 0.78 6.37 1.50
CA SER A 21 2.14 6.90 1.64
C SER A 21 3.19 5.80 1.48
N ARG A 22 4.22 6.08 0.67
CA ARG A 22 5.28 5.10 0.36
C ARG A 22 6.23 4.89 1.54
N ALA A 23 6.77 5.98 2.07
CA ALA A 23 7.66 5.93 3.23
C ALA A 23 6.89 5.72 4.53
N TYR A 24 7.52 5.03 5.49
CA TYR A 24 6.96 4.82 6.81
C TYR A 24 8.02 4.50 7.85
N PHE A 25 7.61 4.62 9.11
CA PHE A 25 8.34 4.19 10.30
C PHE A 25 7.34 3.67 11.35
N ALA A 26 7.83 3.16 12.48
CA ALA A 26 6.99 2.71 13.59
C ALA A 26 5.97 3.79 14.00
N GLY A 27 4.69 3.43 14.09
CA GLY A 27 3.60 4.35 14.40
C GLY A 27 2.86 4.94 13.18
N SER A 28 3.35 4.70 11.97
CA SER A 28 2.73 5.22 10.74
C SER A 28 1.32 4.67 10.49
N GLN A 29 0.97 3.51 11.05
CA GLN A 29 -0.35 2.89 10.95
C GLN A 29 -1.49 3.78 11.46
N ARG A 30 -1.17 4.79 12.30
CA ARG A 30 -2.16 5.74 12.81
C ARG A 30 -2.59 6.80 11.79
N TYR A 31 -1.85 6.98 10.70
CA TYR A 31 -1.99 8.18 9.85
C TYR A 31 -2.16 7.88 8.36
N ALA A 32 -1.66 6.76 7.86
CA ALA A 32 -1.67 6.47 6.44
C ALA A 32 -1.51 4.98 6.17
N ASN A 33 -2.16 4.54 5.10
CA ASN A 33 -2.02 3.23 4.50
C ASN A 33 -0.74 3.19 3.66
N LYS A 34 -0.25 1.99 3.39
CA LYS A 34 1.06 1.76 2.75
C LYS A 34 0.93 0.87 1.53
N TRP A 35 1.89 1.01 0.63
CA TRP A 35 2.10 0.04 -0.43
C TRP A 35 3.59 -0.19 -0.67
N SER A 36 3.92 -1.26 -1.39
CA SER A 36 5.30 -1.69 -1.65
C SER A 36 6.12 -0.73 -2.52
N GLY A 37 5.49 0.27 -3.15
CA GLY A 37 6.14 1.09 -4.16
C GLY A 37 6.31 0.34 -5.48
N ASP A 38 7.32 0.75 -6.20
CA ASP A 38 7.53 0.53 -7.63
C ASP A 38 7.98 -0.93 -7.93
N ASN A 39 7.05 -1.89 -7.92
CA ASN A 39 7.27 -3.30 -8.28
C ASN A 39 7.20 -3.55 -9.81
N MET A 40 7.64 -4.72 -10.26
CA MET A 40 7.64 -5.10 -11.69
C MET A 40 6.44 -5.98 -12.04
N GLY A 41 5.99 -5.93 -13.29
CA GLY A 41 4.99 -6.84 -13.87
C GLY A 41 5.47 -8.28 -14.06
N ARG A 42 5.91 -8.98 -13.00
CA ARG A 42 6.45 -10.35 -13.03
C ARG A 42 5.78 -11.26 -11.99
N PHE A 43 5.71 -12.55 -12.25
CA PHE A 43 5.20 -13.54 -11.29
C PHE A 43 5.98 -13.54 -9.96
N ASP A 44 7.28 -13.25 -10.00
CA ASP A 44 8.10 -13.13 -8.79
C ASP A 44 7.63 -11.96 -7.90
N ASP A 45 7.32 -10.81 -8.47
CA ASP A 45 6.80 -9.65 -7.74
C ASP A 45 5.40 -9.89 -7.16
N LEU A 46 4.52 -10.57 -7.91
CA LEU A 46 3.26 -11.08 -7.37
C LEU A 46 3.52 -11.98 -6.16
N ARG A 47 4.44 -12.93 -6.27
CA ARG A 47 4.80 -13.82 -5.16
C ARG A 47 5.39 -13.07 -3.97
N PHE A 48 6.23 -12.05 -4.19
CA PHE A 48 6.84 -11.26 -3.12
C PHE A 48 5.86 -10.30 -2.43
N SER A 49 4.76 -9.93 -3.08
CA SER A 49 3.72 -9.09 -2.48
C SER A 49 3.14 -9.69 -1.18
N ILE A 50 3.00 -11.01 -1.13
CA ILE A 50 2.45 -11.76 0.01
C ILE A 50 3.36 -11.65 1.26
N PRO A 51 4.63 -12.10 1.24
CA PRO A 51 5.50 -12.00 2.41
C PRO A 51 5.80 -10.54 2.81
N MET A 52 5.83 -9.60 1.86
CA MET A 52 5.98 -8.17 2.18
C MET A 52 4.76 -7.63 2.95
N ALA A 53 3.55 -7.99 2.52
CA ALA A 53 2.33 -7.64 3.23
C ALA A 53 2.28 -8.28 4.61
N LEU A 54 2.60 -9.58 4.73
CA LEU A 54 2.62 -10.29 6.01
C LEU A 54 3.63 -9.69 7.00
N THR A 55 4.84 -9.38 6.54
CA THR A 55 5.88 -8.74 7.37
C THR A 55 5.42 -7.38 7.88
N SER A 56 4.78 -6.59 7.01
CA SER A 56 4.22 -5.28 7.36
C SER A 56 3.07 -5.41 8.38
N ASN A 57 2.21 -6.42 8.21
CA ASN A 57 1.12 -6.73 9.13
C ASN A 57 1.64 -7.11 10.53
N LEU A 58 2.69 -7.93 10.61
CA LEU A 58 3.30 -8.33 11.88
C LEU A 58 3.82 -7.14 12.71
N VAL A 59 4.20 -6.04 12.05
CA VAL A 59 4.65 -4.81 12.73
C VAL A 59 3.55 -3.74 12.84
N GLY A 60 2.28 -4.13 12.64
CA GLY A 60 1.11 -3.27 12.87
C GLY A 60 0.68 -2.42 11.67
N LEU A 61 1.26 -2.59 10.49
CA LEU A 61 0.84 -1.93 9.25
C LEU A 61 -0.19 -2.80 8.52
N ALA A 62 -1.39 -2.92 9.10
CA ALA A 62 -2.43 -3.81 8.57
C ALA A 62 -2.95 -3.41 7.19
N PHE A 63 -3.02 -2.11 6.91
CA PHE A 63 -3.46 -1.59 5.61
C PHE A 63 -2.26 -1.41 4.67
N TYR A 64 -1.86 -2.51 4.04
CA TYR A 64 -0.71 -2.62 3.14
C TYR A 64 -1.10 -3.33 1.84
N GLY A 65 -0.52 -2.91 0.70
CA GLY A 65 -0.71 -3.58 -0.59
C GLY A 65 0.49 -3.46 -1.53
N ALA A 66 0.36 -4.00 -2.73
CA ALA A 66 1.31 -3.84 -3.84
C ALA A 66 0.55 -3.39 -5.09
N ASP A 67 1.24 -2.77 -6.04
CA ASP A 67 0.59 -2.35 -7.28
C ASP A 67 0.20 -3.57 -8.12
N ILE A 68 -1.00 -3.52 -8.70
CA ILE A 68 -1.56 -4.53 -9.61
C ILE A 68 -1.57 -3.91 -11.03
N PRO A 69 -1.02 -4.57 -12.07
CA PRO A 69 -0.21 -5.78 -12.07
C PRO A 69 1.29 -5.46 -11.98
N GLY A 70 1.74 -4.73 -10.99
CA GLY A 70 3.08 -4.16 -10.99
C GLY A 70 3.15 -2.77 -11.62
N PHE A 71 4.00 -1.91 -11.06
CA PHE A 71 4.19 -0.53 -11.49
C PHE A 71 4.89 -0.42 -12.86
N PHE A 72 5.95 -1.21 -13.05
CA PHE A 72 6.68 -1.25 -14.32
C PHE A 72 6.12 -2.30 -15.28
N ALA A 73 6.19 -1.98 -16.58
CA ALA A 73 5.69 -2.83 -17.65
C ALA A 73 6.29 -4.25 -17.63
N GLY A 74 5.49 -5.24 -18.05
CA GLY A 74 5.91 -6.64 -18.15
C GLY A 74 4.78 -7.65 -17.98
N ALA A 75 3.62 -7.24 -17.45
CA ALA A 75 2.52 -8.15 -17.16
C ALA A 75 1.83 -8.68 -18.43
N THR A 76 1.70 -10.00 -18.51
CA THR A 76 0.81 -10.67 -19.47
C THR A 76 -0.64 -10.60 -18.98
N GLU A 77 -1.61 -10.91 -19.85
CA GLU A 77 -3.03 -11.00 -19.46
C GLU A 77 -3.25 -12.05 -18.35
N GLU A 78 -2.58 -13.20 -18.43
CA GLU A 78 -2.61 -14.22 -17.38
C GLU A 78 -2.13 -13.64 -16.03
N LEU A 79 -0.98 -12.96 -16.03
CA LEU A 79 -0.42 -12.39 -14.82
C LEU A 79 -1.31 -11.27 -14.25
N LEU A 80 -1.94 -10.47 -15.11
CA LEU A 80 -2.92 -9.46 -14.70
C LEU A 80 -4.10 -10.10 -13.96
N ILE A 81 -4.70 -11.15 -14.54
CA ILE A 81 -5.81 -11.88 -13.91
C ILE A 81 -5.39 -12.42 -12.54
N ARG A 82 -4.21 -13.05 -12.45
CA ARG A 82 -3.68 -13.58 -11.18
C ARG A 82 -3.44 -12.53 -10.11
N TRP A 83 -3.15 -11.29 -10.48
CA TRP A 83 -2.99 -10.21 -9.51
C TRP A 83 -4.31 -9.66 -8.97
N TYR A 84 -5.40 -9.81 -9.72
CA TYR A 84 -6.73 -9.34 -9.31
C TYR A 84 -7.48 -10.33 -8.41
N GLU A 85 -7.08 -11.61 -8.40
CA GLU A 85 -7.61 -12.67 -7.51
C GLU A 85 -7.34 -12.37 -6.02
#